data_AF-A0A353D4P5-F1
#
_entry.id   AF-A0A353D4P5-F1
#
_cell.length_a   1.000
_cell.length_b   1.000
_cell.length_c   1.000
_cell.angle_alpha   90.00
_cell.angle_beta   90.00
_cell.angle_gamma   90.00
#
_symmetry.space_group_name_H-M   'P 1'
#
loop_
_entity.id
_entity.type
_entity.pdbx_description
1 polymer ?
#
loop_
_entity_poly.entity_id
_entity_poly.type
_entity_poly.pdbx_seq_one_letter_code
_entity_poly.pdbx_strand_id
1 'polypeptide(L)'
;MVPIKYQVVGEEDYAFVVDIDSSGEYVVQSGTYTSQPPRSGQLTSEQENGLLDAIQELGIPSEHPMPEGAAAAFEAKLIVGEKGTAVTYPFWEGALEEDAKLNKLVRLLEML
;
A
#
# COMPACT_ATOMS: atom_id res chain seq x y z
N MET A 1 6.78 -12.20 8.76
CA MET A 1 6.09 -11.43 7.71
C MET A 1 7.10 -10.75 6.79
N VAL A 2 6.77 -10.53 5.51
CA VAL A 2 7.57 -9.65 4.62
C VAL A 2 7.16 -8.21 4.93
N PRO A 3 8.09 -7.26 5.19
CA PRO A 3 7.70 -5.88 5.47
C PRO A 3 6.97 -5.24 4.29
N ILE A 4 5.95 -4.44 4.59
CA ILE A 4 5.14 -3.75 3.59
C ILE A 4 5.03 -2.28 3.99
N LYS A 5 5.23 -1.39 3.03
CA LYS A 5 4.88 0.02 3.19
C LYS A 5 4.00 0.44 2.02
N TYR A 6 2.77 0.82 2.31
CA TYR A 6 1.84 1.38 1.35
C TYR A 6 1.64 2.86 1.66
N GLN A 7 1.75 3.70 0.64
CA GLN A 7 1.62 5.14 0.78
C GLN A 7 0.78 5.69 -0.38
N VAL A 8 -0.27 6.44 -0.07
CA VAL A 8 -1.03 7.25 -1.04
C VAL A 8 -0.70 8.70 -0.79
N VAL A 9 -0.34 9.44 -1.85
CA VAL A 9 -0.07 10.88 -1.77
C VAL A 9 -1.11 11.60 -2.65
N GLY A 10 -1.97 12.39 -2.02
CA GLY A 10 -2.92 13.26 -2.71
C GLY A 10 -2.43 14.69 -2.87
N GLU A 11 -3.13 15.45 -3.72
CA GLU A 11 -3.03 16.91 -3.70
C GLU A 11 -3.47 17.42 -2.31
N GLU A 12 -2.71 18.34 -1.71
CA GLU A 12 -2.96 18.95 -0.38
C GLU A 12 -2.55 18.15 0.88
N ASP A 13 -1.33 17.59 0.89
CA ASP A 13 -0.68 17.00 2.10
C ASP A 13 -1.45 15.80 2.72
N TYR A 14 -2.43 15.24 2.01
CA TYR A 14 -3.12 14.03 2.42
C TYR A 14 -2.22 12.82 2.12
N ALA A 15 -1.61 12.29 3.17
CA ALA A 15 -0.86 11.04 3.12
C ALA A 15 -1.63 9.95 3.89
N PHE A 16 -2.00 8.88 3.19
CA PHE A 16 -2.38 7.63 3.82
C PHE A 16 -1.17 6.71 3.79
N VAL A 17 -0.68 6.28 4.95
CA VAL A 17 0.49 5.40 5.06
C VAL A 17 0.16 4.20 5.93
N VAL A 18 0.40 3.00 5.41
CA VAL A 18 0.38 1.75 6.15
C VAL A 18 1.81 1.22 6.17
N ASP A 19 2.36 0.99 7.35
CA ASP A 19 3.67 0.39 7.56
C ASP A 19 3.46 -0.90 8.35
N ILE A 20 3.99 -2.01 7.84
CA ILE A 20 3.93 -3.35 8.43
C ILE A 20 5.34 -3.87 8.49
N ASP A 21 5.80 -4.23 9.69
CA ASP A 21 7.15 -4.73 9.88
C ASP A 21 7.25 -6.26 9.71
N SER A 22 8.47 -6.78 9.86
CA SER A 22 8.73 -8.23 9.73
C SER A 22 8.06 -9.10 10.81
N SER A 23 7.67 -8.49 11.93
CA SER A 23 6.97 -9.13 13.04
C SER A 23 5.44 -9.11 12.88
N GLY A 24 4.93 -8.36 11.90
CA GLY A 24 3.50 -8.16 11.68
C GLY A 24 2.89 -7.08 12.57
N GLU A 25 3.72 -6.26 13.24
CA GLU A 25 3.25 -5.01 13.83
C GLU A 25 2.93 -4.03 12.70
N TYR A 26 1.79 -3.35 12.80
CA TYR A 26 1.35 -2.39 11.79
C TYR A 26 1.03 -1.03 12.38
N VAL A 27 1.26 0.00 11.57
CA VAL A 27 0.88 1.40 11.86
C VAL A 27 0.18 1.97 10.63
N VAL A 28 -1.04 2.49 10.82
CA VAL A 28 -1.82 3.21 9.82
C VAL A 28 -1.89 4.68 10.19
N GLN A 29 -1.40 5.54 9.30
CA GLN A 29 -1.47 6.98 9.38
C GLN A 29 -2.46 7.47 8.33
N SER A 30 -3.53 8.13 8.76
CA SER A 30 -4.55 8.69 7.86
C SER A 30 -4.74 10.17 8.14
N GLY A 31 -4.40 11.01 7.15
CA GLY A 31 -4.75 12.42 7.13
C GLY A 31 -3.56 13.38 7.09
N THR A 32 -3.88 14.66 7.00
CA THR A 32 -2.94 15.74 7.29
C THR A 32 -2.49 15.60 8.75
N TYR A 33 -1.23 15.96 9.03
CA TYR A 33 -0.47 15.81 10.29
C TYR A 33 -1.20 16.14 11.63
N THR A 34 -2.45 16.62 11.61
CA THR A 34 -3.21 17.13 12.76
C THR A 34 -4.58 16.50 13.02
N SER A 35 -5.15 15.65 12.14
CA SER A 35 -6.60 15.32 12.23
C SER A 35 -6.96 13.98 12.90
N GLN A 36 -6.10 12.95 12.85
CA GLN A 36 -6.40 11.64 13.44
C GLN A 36 -5.15 10.99 14.03
N PRO A 37 -5.21 10.42 15.25
CA PRO A 37 -4.08 9.68 15.80
C PRO A 37 -3.83 8.42 14.96
N PRO A 38 -2.55 8.03 14.77
CA PRO A 38 -2.22 6.82 14.05
C PRO A 38 -2.85 5.60 14.73
N ARG A 39 -3.40 4.70 13.92
CA ARG A 39 -3.88 3.40 14.38
C ARG A 39 -2.71 2.43 14.35
N SER A 40 -2.58 1.57 15.35
CA SER A 40 -1.52 0.56 15.37
C SER A 40 -2.03 -0.71 16.01
N GLY A 41 -1.40 -1.83 15.68
CA GLY A 41 -1.78 -3.13 16.19
C GLY A 41 -0.88 -4.24 15.70
N GLN A 42 -1.27 -5.48 16.02
CA GLN A 42 -0.62 -6.69 15.54
C GLN A 42 -1.56 -7.36 14.54
N LEU A 43 -1.02 -7.78 13.39
CA LEU A 43 -1.78 -8.58 12.44
C LEU A 43 -2.23 -9.89 13.10
N THR A 44 -3.50 -10.24 12.89
CA THR A 44 -3.99 -11.59 13.16
C THR A 44 -3.41 -12.58 12.13
N SER A 45 -3.38 -13.87 12.46
CA SER A 45 -2.93 -14.90 11.52
C SER A 45 -3.74 -14.92 10.22
N GLU A 46 -5.03 -14.56 10.25
CA GLU A 46 -5.86 -14.47 9.05
C GLU A 46 -5.44 -13.29 8.16
N GLN A 47 -5.20 -12.11 8.76
CA GLN A 47 -4.72 -10.94 8.04
C GLN A 47 -3.32 -11.15 7.46
N GLU A 48 -2.40 -11.73 8.23
CA GLU A 48 -1.04 -12.03 7.76
C GLU A 48 -1.07 -12.97 6.55
N ASN A 49 -1.82 -14.08 6.64
CA ASN A 49 -1.94 -15.01 5.53
C ASN A 49 -2.62 -14.38 4.30
N GLY A 50 -3.65 -13.55 4.49
CA GLY A 50 -4.31 -12.84 3.40
C GLY A 50 -3.37 -11.86 2.66
N LEU A 51 -2.52 -11.15 3.40
CA LEU A 51 -1.52 -10.26 2.82
C LEU A 51 -0.42 -11.02 2.08
N LEU A 52 0.08 -12.13 2.64
CA LEU A 52 1.09 -12.97 2.01
C LEU A 52 0.57 -13.61 0.71
N ASP A 53 -0.66 -14.11 0.71
CA ASP A 53 -1.34 -14.64 -0.47
C ASP A 53 -1.45 -13.57 -1.56
N ALA A 54 -1.95 -12.38 -1.21
CA ALA A 54 -2.09 -11.28 -2.16
C ALA A 54 -0.75 -10.81 -2.74
N ILE A 55 0.32 -10.76 -1.94
CA ILE A 55 1.68 -10.44 -2.41
C ILE A 55 2.17 -11.52 -3.38
N GLN A 56 1.96 -12.80 -3.06
CA GLN A 56 2.38 -13.89 -3.92
C GLN A 56 1.63 -13.90 -5.25
N GLU A 57 0.32 -13.60 -5.23
CA GLU A 57 -0.51 -13.49 -6.43
C GLU A 57 -0.15 -12.29 -7.31
N LEU A 58 0.19 -11.16 -6.68
CA LEU A 58 0.70 -9.96 -7.37
C LEU A 58 1.98 -10.30 -8.14
N GLY A 59 2.84 -11.15 -7.59
CA GLY A 59 4.05 -11.64 -8.26
C GLY A 59 5.11 -10.54 -8.39
N ILE A 60 5.83 -10.51 -9.52
CA ILE A 60 6.70 -9.38 -9.89
C ILE A 60 5.79 -8.28 -10.44
N PRO A 61 5.53 -7.21 -9.68
CA PRO A 61 4.60 -6.18 -10.09
C PRO A 61 5.19 -5.37 -11.23
N SER A 62 4.32 -5.13 -12.20
CA SER A 62 4.62 -4.28 -13.35
C SER A 62 4.34 -2.84 -12.97
N GLU A 63 5.21 -1.92 -13.39
CA GLU A 63 4.92 -0.50 -13.26
C GLU A 63 3.66 -0.16 -14.06
N HIS A 64 2.75 0.60 -13.45
CA HIS A 64 1.55 1.12 -14.10
C HIS A 64 1.74 2.62 -14.29
N PRO A 65 2.45 3.06 -15.35
CA PRO A 65 2.68 4.49 -15.58
C PRO A 65 1.36 5.18 -15.90
N MET A 66 1.24 6.40 -15.43
CA MET A 66 0.07 7.24 -15.64
C MET A 66 -0.10 7.58 -17.14
N PRO A 67 -1.31 7.46 -17.71
CA PRO A 67 -1.54 7.78 -19.12
C PRO A 67 -1.37 9.28 -19.39
N GLU A 68 -0.82 9.62 -20.57
CA GLU A 68 -0.63 11.01 -21.01
C GLU A 68 -1.97 11.76 -21.02
N GLY A 69 -2.09 12.82 -20.21
CA GLY A 69 -3.27 13.69 -20.19
C GLY A 69 -4.17 13.57 -18.95
N ALA A 70 -3.92 12.62 -18.05
CA ALA A 70 -4.48 12.71 -16.70
C ALA A 70 -3.70 13.81 -15.95
N ALA A 71 -4.34 14.90 -15.56
CA ALA A 71 -3.65 16.07 -14.97
C ALA A 71 -3.87 16.18 -13.44
N ALA A 72 -4.53 15.20 -12.81
CA ALA A 72 -4.94 15.24 -11.41
C ALA A 72 -5.21 13.85 -10.80
N ALA A 73 -4.47 12.79 -11.20
CA ALA A 73 -4.68 11.47 -10.61
C ALA A 73 -3.83 11.30 -9.35
N PHE A 74 -4.41 10.75 -8.29
CA PHE A 74 -3.70 10.37 -7.07
C PHE A 74 -2.61 9.35 -7.39
N GLU A 75 -1.40 9.60 -6.91
CA GLU A 75 -0.26 8.67 -7.02
C GLU A 75 -0.11 7.90 -5.71
N ALA A 76 -0.08 6.58 -5.83
CA ALA A 76 0.18 5.67 -4.73
C ALA A 76 1.49 4.91 -4.98
N LYS A 77 2.10 4.49 -3.88
CA LYS A 77 3.36 3.77 -3.85
C LYS A 77 3.24 2.61 -2.88
N LEU A 78 3.40 1.41 -3.41
CA LEU A 78 3.53 0.19 -2.64
C LEU A 78 5.01 -0.22 -2.60
N ILE A 79 5.52 -0.52 -1.42
CA ILE A 79 6.86 -1.04 -1.20
C ILE A 79 6.71 -2.38 -0.50
N VAL A 80 7.29 -3.43 -1.05
CA VAL A 80 7.25 -4.79 -0.47
C VAL A 80 8.67 -5.31 -0.33
N GLY A 81 9.03 -5.73 0.88
CA GLY A 81 10.33 -6.32 1.19
C GLY A 81 11.14 -5.54 2.22
N GLU A 82 12.28 -6.12 2.61
CA GLU A 82 13.19 -5.51 3.58
C GLU A 82 14.00 -4.36 3.00
N LYS A 83 14.45 -3.44 3.86
CA LYS A 83 15.28 -2.30 3.43
C LYS A 83 16.56 -2.80 2.73
N GLY A 84 16.67 -2.51 1.44
CA GLY A 84 17.80 -2.92 0.58
C GLY A 84 17.46 -4.01 -0.45
N THR A 85 16.40 -4.79 -0.23
CA THR A 85 15.84 -5.74 -1.20
C THR A 85 14.38 -5.44 -1.56
N ALA A 86 13.81 -4.41 -0.93
CA ALA A 86 12.46 -3.97 -1.17
C ALA A 86 12.26 -3.52 -2.61
N VAL A 87 11.13 -3.89 -3.17
CA VAL A 87 10.73 -3.46 -4.49
C VAL A 87 9.65 -2.40 -4.34
N THR A 88 9.79 -1.33 -5.13
CA THR A 88 8.91 -0.17 -5.12
C THR A 88 8.03 -0.19 -6.36
N TYR A 89 6.74 0.00 -6.15
CA TYR A 89 5.69 -0.05 -7.16
C TYR A 89 4.88 1.24 -7.10
N PRO A 90 5.25 2.25 -7.89
CA PRO A 90 4.40 3.41 -8.10
C PRO A 90 3.24 3.03 -9.01
N PHE A 91 2.04 3.50 -8.69
CA PHE A 91 0.86 3.34 -9.53
C PHE A 91 -0.11 4.50 -9.31
N TRP A 92 -0.88 4.83 -10.35
CA TRP A 92 -1.96 5.82 -10.27
C TRP A 92 -3.27 5.13 -9.88
N GLU A 93 -4.24 5.87 -9.34
CA GLU A 93 -5.50 5.31 -8.79
C GLU A 93 -6.22 4.34 -9.75
N GLY A 94 -6.37 4.66 -11.04
CA GLY A 94 -7.08 3.79 -11.97
C GLY A 94 -6.32 2.53 -12.37
N ALA A 95 -5.04 2.38 -11.99
CA ALA A 95 -4.37 1.07 -12.06
C ALA A 95 -5.07 0.02 -11.18
N LEU A 96 -5.80 0.43 -10.13
CA LEU A 96 -6.62 -0.47 -9.30
C LEU A 96 -7.85 -1.01 -10.04
N GLU A 97 -8.31 -0.33 -11.09
CA GLU A 97 -9.38 -0.81 -11.96
C GLU A 97 -8.85 -1.80 -13.00
N GLU A 98 -7.60 -1.64 -13.43
CA GLU A 98 -6.95 -2.49 -14.43
C GLU A 98 -6.29 -3.74 -13.82
N ASP A 99 -5.78 -3.64 -12.60
CA ASP A 99 -5.07 -4.71 -11.90
C ASP A 99 -5.82 -5.17 -10.64
N ALA A 100 -6.64 -6.21 -10.83
CA ALA A 100 -7.43 -6.80 -9.75
C ALA A 100 -6.58 -7.36 -8.60
N LYS A 101 -5.32 -7.76 -8.85
CA LYS A 101 -4.42 -8.31 -7.83
C LYS A 101 -3.87 -7.19 -6.96
N LEU A 102 -3.45 -6.10 -7.60
CA LEU A 102 -3.02 -4.89 -6.90
C LEU A 102 -4.16 -4.34 -6.04
N ASN A 103 -5.37 -4.26 -6.59
CA ASN A 103 -6.56 -3.82 -5.87
C ASN A 103 -6.87 -4.72 -4.66
N LYS A 104 -6.81 -6.06 -4.81
CA LYS A 104 -6.98 -6.99 -3.67
C LYS A 104 -6.00 -6.68 -2.53
N LEU A 105 -4.71 -6.50 -2.85
CA LEU A 105 -3.70 -6.20 -1.83
C LEU A 105 -3.95 -4.84 -1.16
N VAL A 106 -4.23 -3.80 -1.94
CA VAL A 106 -4.51 -2.45 -1.42
C VAL A 106 -5.72 -2.48 -0.48
N ARG A 107 -6.81 -3.15 -0.88
CA ARG A 107 -8.00 -3.27 -0.03
C ARG A 107 -7.72 -3.94 1.30
N LEU A 108 -6.90 -5.00 1.31
CA LEU A 108 -6.49 -5.65 2.55
C LEU A 108 -5.72 -4.71 3.48
N LEU A 109 -4.86 -3.85 2.92
CA LEU A 109 -4.09 -2.85 3.69
C LEU A 109 -4.97 -1.71 4.21
N GLU A 110 -5.96 -1.26 3.44
CA GLU A 110 -6.91 -0.22 3.85
C GLU A 110 -7.87 -0.67 4.97
N MET A 111 -8.12 -1.98 5.09
CA MET A 111 -9.00 -2.56 6.11
C MET A 111 -8.32 -2.77 7.48
N LEU A 112 -7.02 -2.47 7.60
CA LEU A 112 -6.28 -2.49 8.88
C LEU A 112 -6.66 -1.30 9.79
#